data_AF-A0A8T9BZ18-F1
#
_entry.id   AF-A0A8T9BZ18-F1
#
_cell.length_a   1.000
_cell.length_b   1.000
_cell.length_c   1.000
_cell.angle_alpha   90.00
_cell.angle_beta   90.00
_cell.angle_gamma   90.00
#
_symmetry.space_group_name_H-M   'P 1'
#
loop_
_entity.id
_entity.type
_entity.pdbx_description
1 polymer ?
#
loop_
_entity_poly.entity_id
_entity_poly.type
_entity_poly.pdbx_seq_one_letter_code
_entity_poly.pdbx_strand_id
1 'polypeptide(L)' 'MAITFTGPDAFKFFGFTPQATAVLQATPSLLVILLLVLLGMTALGLVAWYIHFVTNKVYYKPKPKKDAKGAPPAKKG' A
#
# COMPACT_ATOMS: atom_id res chain seq x y z
N MET A 1 -3.26 -22.10 -23.07
CA MET A 1 -3.94 -20.80 -23.28
C MET A 1 -2.88 -19.71 -23.22
N ALA A 2 -2.43 -19.20 -24.37
CA ALA A 2 -1.45 -18.12 -24.40
C ALA A 2 -2.21 -16.78 -24.25
N ILE A 3 -1.78 -15.95 -23.30
CA ILE A 3 -2.26 -14.57 -23.19
C ILE A 3 -1.51 -13.81 -24.28
N THR A 4 -2.16 -13.40 -25.35
CA THR A 4 -1.50 -12.68 -26.46
C THR A 4 -1.99 -11.23 -26.47
N PHE A 5 -1.08 -10.30 -26.14
CA PHE A 5 -1.33 -8.87 -26.28
C PHE A 5 -1.13 -8.49 -27.75
N THR A 6 -2.21 -8.49 -28.53
CA THR A 6 -2.16 -8.19 -29.97
C THR A 6 -2.38 -6.70 -30.21
N GLY A 7 -1.41 -6.05 -30.85
CA GLY A 7 -1.53 -4.67 -31.32
C GLY A 7 -0.20 -3.89 -31.27
N PRO A 8 0.19 -3.19 -32.36
CA PRO A 8 1.29 -2.21 -32.35
C PRO A 8 1.12 -1.10 -31.30
N ASP A 9 -0.11 -0.94 -30.79
CA ASP A 9 -0.52 0.11 -29.86
C ASP A 9 -0.85 -0.39 -28.45
N ALA A 10 -0.71 -1.70 -28.17
CA ALA A 10 -1.16 -2.31 -26.91
C ALA A 10 -0.53 -1.70 -25.64
N PHE A 11 0.58 -0.96 -25.80
CA PHE A 11 1.30 -0.30 -24.71
C PHE A 11 1.53 1.20 -24.92
N LYS A 12 0.98 1.81 -25.98
CA LYS A 12 1.17 3.25 -26.23
C LYS A 12 0.65 4.14 -25.10
N PHE A 13 -0.39 3.70 -24.40
CA PHE A 13 -0.93 4.39 -23.22
C PHE A 13 0.01 4.36 -22.01
N PHE A 14 0.84 3.32 -21.88
CA PHE A 14 1.79 3.16 -20.78
C PHE A 14 3.13 3.87 -21.02
N GLY A 15 3.36 4.44 -22.21
CA GLY A 15 4.59 5.17 -22.53
C GLY A 15 5.86 4.30 -22.49
N PHE A 16 5.74 2.99 -22.72
CA PHE A 16 6.89 2.09 -22.69
C PHE A 16 7.84 2.35 -23.86
N THR A 17 9.13 2.11 -23.63
CA THR A 17 10.15 2.17 -24.69
C THR A 17 9.84 1.10 -25.76
N PRO A 18 10.29 1.30 -27.02
CA PRO A 18 10.07 0.33 -28.09
C PRO A 18 10.66 -1.06 -27.74
N GLN A 19 11.79 -1.08 -27.03
CA GLN A 19 12.43 -2.32 -26.58
C GLN A 19 11.59 -3.05 -25.52
N ALA A 20 11.06 -2.33 -24.53
CA ALA A 20 10.19 -2.93 -23.53
C ALA A 20 8.92 -3.52 -24.17
N THR A 21 8.33 -2.80 -25.12
CA THR A 21 7.15 -3.28 -25.86
C THR A 21 7.45 -4.57 -26.65
N ALA A 22 8.60 -4.65 -27.33
CA ALA A 22 9.02 -5.84 -28.07
C ALA A 22 9.19 -7.07 -27.15
N VAL A 23 9.78 -6.89 -25.96
CA VAL A 23 9.96 -7.99 -24.98
C VAL A 23 8.61 -8.47 -24.43
N LEU A 24 7.68 -7.56 -24.15
CA LEU A 24 6.35 -7.90 -23.66
C LEU A 24 5.49 -8.58 -24.74
N GLN A 25 5.68 -8.23 -26.01
CA GLN A 25 5.04 -8.90 -27.14
C GLN A 25 5.62 -10.28 -27.41
N ALA A 26 6.95 -10.44 -27.31
CA ALA A 26 7.61 -11.73 -27.51
C ALA A 26 7.28 -12.74 -26.40
N THR A 27 7.21 -12.26 -25.16
CA THR A 27 6.98 -13.09 -23.98
C THR A 27 5.91 -12.47 -23.09
N PRO A 28 4.63 -12.66 -23.42
CA PRO A 28 3.53 -12.00 -22.72
C PRO A 28 3.38 -12.42 -21.25
N SER A 29 3.95 -13.56 -20.86
CA SER A 29 3.99 -14.01 -19.46
C SER A 29 4.83 -13.09 -18.57
N LEU A 30 5.82 -12.36 -19.09
CA LEU A 30 6.64 -11.41 -18.32
C LEU A 30 5.80 -10.28 -17.73
N LEU A 31 4.84 -9.73 -18.51
CA LEU A 31 3.94 -8.69 -18.02
C LEU A 31 3.09 -9.21 -16.85
N VAL A 32 2.55 -10.41 -17.01
CA VAL A 32 1.65 -11.03 -16.03
C VAL A 32 2.38 -11.30 -14.73
N ILE A 33 3.61 -11.83 -14.80
CA ILE A 33 4.46 -12.04 -13.63
C ILE A 33 4.84 -10.71 -12.97
N LEU A 34 5.18 -9.69 -13.73
CA LEU A 34 5.51 -8.37 -13.18
C LEU A 34 4.31 -7.79 -12.40
N LEU A 35 3.11 -7.86 -12.98
CA LEU A 35 1.88 -7.41 -12.32
C LEU A 35 1.55 -8.26 -11.08
N LEU A 36 1.70 -9.59 -11.16
CA LEU A 36 1.48 -10.47 -10.01
C LEU A 36 2.43 -10.17 -8.85
N VAL A 37 3.72 -9.96 -9.15
CA VAL A 37 4.71 -9.59 -8.12
C VAL A 37 4.39 -8.24 -7.51
N LEU A 38 4.00 -7.25 -8.33
CA LEU A 38 3.62 -5.93 -7.84
C LEU A 38 2.39 -6.01 -6.93
N LEU A 39 1.34 -6.74 -7.34
CA LEU A 39 0.16 -6.99 -6.54
C LEU A 39 0.49 -7.76 -5.25
N GLY A 40 1.36 -8.76 -5.33
CA GLY A 40 1.83 -9.50 -4.16
C GLY A 40 2.55 -8.62 -3.15
N MET A 41 3.47 -7.76 -3.62
CA MET A 41 4.17 -6.79 -2.76
C MET A 41 3.20 -5.78 -2.15
N THR A 42 2.25 -5.24 -2.93
CA THR A 42 1.24 -4.32 -2.40
C THR A 42 0.36 -5.00 -1.36
N ALA A 43 -0.10 -6.24 -1.62
CA ALA A 43 -0.91 -7.00 -0.68
C ALA A 43 -0.16 -7.27 0.63
N LEU A 44 1.11 -7.66 0.58
CA LEU A 44 1.94 -7.84 1.76
C LEU A 44 2.12 -6.54 2.56
N GLY A 45 2.33 -5.41 1.87
CA GLY A 45 2.40 -4.09 2.50
C GLY A 45 1.10 -3.69 3.20
N LEU A 46 -0.06 -3.95 2.56
CA LEU A 46 -1.38 -3.68 3.13
C LEU A 46 -1.67 -4.57 4.36
N VAL A 47 -1.28 -5.85 4.32
CA VAL A 47 -1.42 -6.77 5.46
C VAL A 47 -0.56 -6.29 6.62
N ALA A 48 0.70 -5.92 6.37
CA ALA A 48 1.58 -5.38 7.41
C ALA A 48 1.03 -4.07 8.02
N TRP A 49 0.52 -3.17 7.17
CA TRP A 49 -0.11 -1.93 7.62
C TRP A 49 -1.36 -2.19 8.47
N TYR A 50 -2.20 -3.14 8.05
CA TYR A 50 -3.39 -3.53 8.80
C TYR A 50 -3.05 -4.10 10.18
N ILE A 51 -2.07 -5.01 10.25
CA ILE A 51 -1.59 -5.56 11.53
C ILE A 51 -1.09 -4.43 12.42
N HIS A 52 -0.31 -3.50 11.88
CA HIS A 52 0.20 -2.35 12.63
C HIS A 52 -0.91 -1.45 13.16
N PHE A 53 -1.93 -1.17 12.35
CA PHE A 53 -3.09 -0.38 12.75
C PHE A 53 -3.87 -1.03 13.89
N VAL A 54 -4.13 -2.34 13.80
CA VAL A 54 -4.86 -3.09 14.83
C VAL A 54 -4.05 -3.20 16.11
N THR A 55 -2.75 -3.55 16.03
CA THR A 55 -1.89 -3.68 17.22
C THR A 55 -1.67 -2.35 17.94
N ASN A 56 -1.50 -1.23 17.23
CA ASN A 56 -1.42 0.08 17.87
C ASN A 56 -2.69 0.46 18.64
N LYS A 57 -3.86 -0.03 18.21
CA LYS A 57 -5.13 0.25 18.89
C LYS A 57 -5.27 -0.51 20.21
N VAL A 58 -4.72 -1.73 20.29
CA VAL A 58 -4.75 -2.56 21.51
C VAL A 58 -3.85 -1.99 22.61
N TYR A 59 -2.70 -1.40 22.24
CA TYR A 59 -1.77 -0.80 23.20
C TYR A 59 -2.00 0.70 23.44
N TYR A 60 -3.09 1.27 22.91
CA TYR A 60 -3.45 2.65 23.19
C TYR A 60 -3.92 2.77 24.64
N LYS A 61 -2.96 2.89 25.57
CA LYS A 61 -3.23 3.32 26.94
C LYS A 61 -3.91 4.68 26.83
N PRO A 62 -5.17 4.84 27.27
CA PRO A 62 -5.81 6.14 27.25
C PRO A 62 -4.92 7.10 28.02
N LYS A 63 -4.40 8.11 27.33
CA LYS A 63 -3.64 9.18 27.99
C LYS A 63 -4.56 9.78 29.06
N PRO A 64 -4.14 9.89 30.32
CA PRO A 64 -4.95 10.57 31.32
C PRO A 64 -5.24 11.98 30.80
N LYS A 65 -6.52 12.31 30.66
CA LYS A 65 -6.95 13.66 30.26
C LYS A 65 -6.39 14.64 31.28
N LYS A 66 -5.54 15.55 30.84
CA LYS A 66 -5.05 16.70 31.61
C LYS A 66 -6.15 17.76 31.71
N ASP A 67 -7.29 17.40 32.27
CA ASP A 67 -8.35 18.34 32.62
C ASP A 67 -8.50 18.36 34.15
N ALA A 68 -7.45 18.84 34.81
CA ALA A 68 -7.51 19.37 36.16
C ALA A 68 -6.85 20.75 36.19
N LYS A 69 -7.30 21.64 35.31
CA LYS A 69 -6.98 23.08 35.37
C LYS A 69 -8.29 23.84 35.55
N GLY A 70 -8.80 23.88 36.79
CA GLY A 70 -10.07 24.56 37.05
C GLY A 70 -10.62 24.61 38.47
N ALA A 71 -9.87 24.33 39.54
CA ALA A 71 -10.38 24.53 40.91
C ALA A 71 -9.37 25.28 41.81
N PRO A 72 -9.57 26.58 42.07
CA PRO A 72 -9.00 27.28 43.22
C PRO A 72 -10.06 27.50 44.33
N PRO A 73 -9.70 27.91 45.55
CA PRO A 73 -8.56 27.53 46.40
C PRO A 73 -9.05 27.02 47.78
N ALA A 74 -8.21 26.33 48.56
CA ALA A 74 -8.43 26.22 50.02
C ALA A 74 -7.12 26.24 50.80
N LYS A 75 -6.79 27.44 51.32
CA LYS A 75 -5.95 27.62 52.51
C LYS A 75 -6.70 27.12 53.76
N LYS A 76 -6.03 26.31 54.60
CA LYS A 76 -6.07 26.27 56.09
C LYS A 76 -5.44 24.95 56.53
N GLY A 77 -4.54 24.86 57.51
CA GLY A 77 -4.01 25.83 58.46
C GLY A 77 -2.84 25.18 59.21
#